data_AF-A0A4Y6PSN4-F1
#
_entry.id   AF-A0A4Y6PSN4-F1
#
_cell.length_a   1.000
_cell.length_b   1.000
_cell.length_c   1.000
_cell.angle_alpha   90.00
_cell.angle_beta   90.00
_cell.angle_gamma   90.00
#
_symmetry.space_group_name_H-M   'P 1'
#
loop_
_entity.id
_entity.type
_entity.pdbx_description
1 polymer ?
#
loop_
_entity_poly.entity_id
_entity_poly.type
_entity_poly.pdbx_seq_one_letter_code
_entity_poly.pdbx_strand_id
1 'polypeptide(L)' 'MSSSTTLNDLFPGNSGRMIMVRVILRKQMPELSEMDRDKPLSPDLVATLKQAIEEVEAG' A
#
# COMPACT_ATOMS: atom_id res chain seq x y z
N MET A 1 19.93 -1.46 8.71
CA MET A 1 19.28 -2.35 7.74
C MET A 1 18.27 -1.51 6.99
N SER A 2 18.50 -1.21 5.71
CA SER A 2 17.50 -0.52 4.89
C SER A 2 16.46 -1.56 4.47
N SER A 3 15.42 -1.76 5.28
CA SER A 3 14.35 -2.69 4.94
C SER A 3 13.64 -2.16 3.70
N SER A 4 13.82 -2.85 2.58
CA SER A 4 13.11 -2.56 1.32
C SER A 4 11.65 -2.98 1.48
N THR A 5 10.78 -2.03 1.88
CA THR A 5 9.35 -2.28 2.01
C THR A 5 8.70 -2.44 0.63
N THR A 6 7.88 -3.48 0.49
CA THR A 6 7.14 -3.82 -0.73
C THR A 6 5.64 -3.64 -0.52
N LEU A 7 4.83 -3.80 -1.58
CA LEU A 7 3.37 -3.80 -1.41
C LEU A 7 2.89 -5.04 -0.65
N ASN A 8 3.58 -6.18 -0.76
CA ASN A 8 3.23 -7.38 0.02
C ASN A 8 3.48 -7.19 1.52
N ASP A 9 4.46 -6.38 1.91
CA ASP A 9 4.70 -6.03 3.31
C ASP A 9 3.59 -5.12 3.86
N LEU A 10 3.14 -4.14 3.06
CA LEU A 10 2.10 -3.18 3.47
C LEU A 10 0.68 -3.75 3.38
N PHE A 11 0.44 -4.67 2.44
CA PHE A 11 -0.87 -5.25 2.15
C PHE A 11 -0.79 -6.79 2.12
N PRO A 12 -0.52 -7.45 3.26
CA PRO A 12 -0.33 -8.89 3.30
C PRO A 12 -1.66 -9.67 3.17
N GLY A 13 -1.63 -10.74 2.39
CA GLY A 13 -2.74 -11.68 2.27
C GLY A 13 -4.05 -11.10 1.69
N ASN A 14 -5.16 -11.83 1.90
CA ASN A 14 -6.46 -11.44 1.34
C ASN A 14 -7.05 -10.20 1.99
N SER A 15 -6.87 -10.01 3.30
CA SER A 15 -7.27 -8.80 4.02
C SER A 15 -6.50 -7.58 3.54
N GLY A 16 -5.17 -7.69 3.37
CA GLY A 16 -4.35 -6.63 2.82
C GLY A 16 -4.78 -6.20 1.42
N ARG A 17 -5.16 -7.16 0.55
CA ARG A 17 -5.72 -6.82 -0.78
C ARG A 17 -6.99 -5.97 -0.70
N MET A 18 -7.88 -6.24 0.25
CA MET A 18 -9.08 -5.41 0.44
C MET A 18 -8.74 -3.99 0.91
N ILE A 19 -7.78 -3.86 1.83
CA ILE A 19 -7.30 -2.54 2.29
C ILE A 19 -6.66 -1.79 1.12
N MET A 20 -5.86 -2.47 0.30
CA MET A 20 -5.25 -1.90 -0.89
C MET A 20 -6.29 -1.36 -1.87
N VAL A 21 -7.38 -2.10 -2.14
CA VAL A 21 -8.48 -1.61 -2.98
C VAL A 21 -9.13 -0.36 -2.39
N ARG A 22 -9.34 -0.32 -1.07
CA ARG A 22 -9.88 0.89 -0.41
C ARG A 22 -8.92 2.08 -0.51
N VAL A 23 -7.63 1.85 -0.35
CA VAL A 23 -6.58 2.87 -0.55
C VAL A 23 -6.60 3.39 -1.98
N ILE A 24 -6.64 2.50 -2.98
CA ILE A 24 -6.74 2.86 -4.41
C ILE A 24 -7.94 3.78 -4.65
N LEU A 25 -9.11 3.42 -4.15
CA LEU A 25 -10.34 4.19 -4.34
C LEU A 25 -10.30 5.53 -3.61
N ARG A 26 -9.80 5.57 -2.37
CA ARG A 26 -9.79 6.79 -1.54
C ARG A 26 -8.72 7.79 -1.95
N LYS A 27 -7.55 7.32 -2.39
CA LYS A 27 -6.42 8.15 -2.83
C LYS A 27 -6.33 8.33 -4.34
N GLN A 28 -7.23 7.70 -5.10
CA GLN A 28 -7.24 7.72 -6.57
C GLN A 28 -5.90 7.26 -7.17
N MET A 29 -5.37 6.16 -6.66
CA MET A 29 -4.07 5.59 -7.07
C MET A 29 -4.25 4.26 -7.82
N PRO A 30 -4.84 4.23 -9.03
CA PRO A 30 -5.09 3.00 -9.78
C PRO A 30 -3.81 2.22 -10.11
N GLU A 31 -2.67 2.90 -10.21
CA GLU A 31 -1.36 2.32 -10.52
C GLU A 31 -0.92 1.25 -9.51
N LEU A 32 -1.37 1.33 -8.24
CA LEU A 32 -1.03 0.32 -7.22
C LEU A 32 -1.56 -1.08 -7.58
N SER A 33 -2.58 -1.17 -8.43
CA SER A 33 -3.11 -2.46 -8.90
C SER A 33 -2.22 -3.14 -9.94
N GLU A 34 -1.42 -2.38 -10.66
CA GLU A 34 -0.52 -2.84 -11.72
C GLU A 34 0.93 -2.98 -11.25
N MET A 35 1.26 -2.43 -10.08
CA MET A 35 2.60 -2.52 -9.49
C MET A 35 2.96 -3.95 -9.08
N ASP A 36 4.20 -4.32 -9.36
CA ASP A 36 4.79 -5.55 -8.85
C ASP A 36 4.84 -5.51 -7.32
N ARG A 37 4.24 -6.53 -6.69
CA ARG A 37 4.01 -6.56 -5.25
C ARG A 37 5.25 -6.86 -4.43
N ASP A 38 6.26 -7.47 -5.03
CA ASP A 38 7.54 -7.85 -4.40
C ASP A 38 8.64 -6.83 -4.70
N LYS A 39 8.35 -5.83 -5.55
CA LYS A 39 9.31 -4.78 -5.87
C LYS A 39 9.45 -3.80 -4.68
N PRO A 40 10.68 -3.40 -4.34
CA PRO A 40 10.93 -2.34 -3.37
C PRO A 40 10.25 -1.03 -3.77
N LEU A 41 9.55 -0.41 -2.80
CA LEU A 41 8.93 0.88 -2.95
C LEU A 41 9.89 2.00 -2.54
N SER A 42 9.71 3.17 -3.13
CA SER A 42 10.41 4.39 -2.67
C SER A 42 9.93 4.76 -1.26
N PRO A 43 10.80 5.34 -0.40
CA PRO A 43 10.42 5.77 0.95
C PRO A 43 9.20 6.71 0.99
N ASP A 44 9.09 7.63 0.04
CA ASP A 44 7.97 8.58 -0.03
C ASP A 44 6.64 7.86 -0.27
N LEU A 45 6.61 6.95 -1.25
CA LEU A 45 5.43 6.12 -1.52
C LEU A 45 5.06 5.25 -0.30
N VAL A 46 6.04 4.69 0.41
CA VAL A 46 5.78 3.93 1.65
C VAL A 46 5.11 4.82 2.70
N ALA A 47 5.59 6.05 2.90
CA ALA A 47 5.00 6.99 3.84
C ALA A 47 3.54 7.34 3.45
N THR A 48 3.30 7.64 2.17
CA THR A 48 1.95 7.91 1.65
C THR A 48 1.00 6.72 1.85
N LEU A 49 1.45 5.50 1.55
CA LEU A 49 0.63 4.30 1.68
C LEU A 49 0.31 3.98 3.15
N LYS A 50 1.28 4.15 4.07
CA LYS A 50 1.03 3.98 5.50
C LYS A 50 -0.03 4.94 6.02
N GLN A 51 0.08 6.21 5.67
CA GLN A 51 -0.93 7.20 6.03
C GLN A 51 -2.31 6.86 5.44
N ALA A 52 -2.34 6.41 4.18
CA ALA A 52 -3.59 6.01 3.53
C ALA A 52 -4.23 4.78 4.20
N ILE A 53 -3.43 3.82 4.67
CA ILE A 53 -3.91 2.66 5.43
C ILE A 53 -4.55 3.12 6.75
N GLU A 54 -3.86 3.97 7.51
CA GLU A 54 -4.37 4.51 8.78
C GLU A 54 -5.72 5.25 8.59
N GLU A 55 -5.84 6.07 7.53
CA GLU A 55 -7.10 6.75 7.20
C GLU A 55 -8.23 5.78 6.83
N VAL A 56 -7.92 4.71 6.11
CA VAL A 56 -8.91 3.68 5.72
C VAL A 56 -9.36 2.85 6.93
N GLU A 57 -8.48 2.61 7.88
CA GLU A 57 -8.78 1.87 9.11
C GLU A 57 -9.55 2.74 10.13
N ALA A 58 -9.32 4.06 10.13
CA ALA A 58 -10.05 5.00 10.99
C ALA A 58 -11.50 5.26 10.54
N GLY A 59 -11.83 5.09 9.24
CA GLY A 59 -13.18 5.26 8.66
C GLY A 59 -13.32 6.51 7.79
#